data_AF-A0AAF0DBL2-F1
#
_entry.id   AF-A0AAF0DBL2-F1
#
_cell.length_a   1.000
_cell.length_b   1.000
_cell.length_c   1.000
_cell.angle_alpha   90.00
_cell.angle_beta   90.00
_cell.angle_gamma   90.00
#
_symmetry.space_group_name_H-M   'P 1'
#
loop_
_entity.id
_entity.type
_entity.pdbx_description
1 polymer ?
#
loop_
_entity_poly.entity_id
_entity_poly.type
_entity_poly.pdbx_seq_one_letter_code
_entity_poly.pdbx_strand_id
1 'polypeptide(L)'
;MATAKNTIFKDDFGEHTLDVDRHGGEQAPAVPVPKPEVRGNFQLDDAVVDGEADYLKHEALPIAGTKVASAYNYGMSLWGQTAKIYTVLPTGERKEYFLKVNRTLLMSDQR
;
A
#
# COMPACT_ATOMS: atom_id res chain seq x y z
N MET A 1 -25.39 -12.73 27.48
CA MET A 1 -25.78 -11.52 26.72
C MET A 1 -24.97 -10.37 27.28
N ALA A 2 -24.04 -9.80 26.53
CA ALA A 2 -23.21 -8.68 26.97
C ALA A 2 -23.85 -7.38 26.48
N THR A 3 -24.11 -6.46 27.40
CA THR A 3 -24.70 -5.13 27.13
C THR A 3 -23.62 -4.23 26.55
N ALA A 4 -23.81 -3.76 25.31
CA ALA A 4 -22.95 -2.79 24.64
C ALA A 4 -22.79 -1.53 25.49
N LYS A 5 -21.55 -1.10 25.74
CA LYS A 5 -21.24 0.10 26.54
C LYS A 5 -21.08 1.28 25.58
N ASN A 6 -22.18 1.86 25.15
CA ASN A 6 -22.14 3.10 24.38
C ASN A 6 -21.66 4.24 25.28
N THR A 7 -20.52 4.82 24.96
CA THR A 7 -19.99 5.99 25.67
C THR A 7 -20.54 7.23 24.99
N ILE A 8 -21.33 8.00 25.75
CA ILE A 8 -21.94 9.25 25.30
C ILE A 8 -21.05 10.40 25.76
N PHE A 9 -20.69 11.30 24.85
CA PHE A 9 -20.01 12.54 25.19
C PHE A 9 -20.73 13.75 24.59
N LYS A 10 -20.59 14.90 25.26
CA LYS A 10 -21.19 16.16 24.83
C LYS A 10 -20.09 17.15 24.48
N ASP A 11 -20.25 17.81 23.35
CA ASP A 11 -19.44 18.95 22.94
C ASP A 11 -20.34 20.12 22.51
N ASP A 12 -19.73 21.19 22.02
CA ASP A 12 -20.43 22.42 21.59
C ASP A 12 -21.38 22.19 20.40
N PHE A 13 -21.35 21.00 19.78
CA PHE A 13 -22.19 20.59 18.66
C PHE A 13 -23.29 19.59 19.07
N GLY A 14 -23.32 19.15 20.34
CA GLY A 14 -24.41 18.38 20.91
C GLY A 14 -23.96 17.09 21.60
N GLU A 15 -24.90 16.16 21.74
CA GLU A 15 -24.67 14.85 22.37
C GLU A 15 -24.35 13.81 21.29
N HIS A 16 -23.15 13.26 21.34
CA HIS A 16 -22.64 12.28 20.39
C HIS A 16 -22.47 10.92 21.08
N THR A 17 -22.93 9.86 20.40
CA THR A 17 -22.74 8.48 20.85
C THR A 17 -21.57 7.87 20.08
N LEU A 18 -20.50 7.50 20.78
CA LEU A 18 -19.41 6.73 20.19
C LEU A 18 -19.74 5.24 20.30
N ASP A 19 -20.17 4.68 19.18
CA ASP A 19 -20.31 3.24 19.02
C ASP A 19 -18.90 2.64 18.79
N VAL A 20 -18.22 2.35 19.90
CA VAL A 20 -16.90 1.71 19.90
C VAL A 20 -16.95 0.25 19.45
N ASP A 21 -18.12 -0.37 19.47
CA ASP A 21 -18.32 -1.76 19.03
C ASP A 21 -18.46 -1.87 17.50
N ARG A 22 -18.74 -0.75 16.81
CA ARG A 22 -18.83 -0.70 15.34
C ARG A 22 -17.46 -0.76 14.65
N HIS A 23 -16.38 -0.46 15.35
CA HIS A 23 -15.03 -0.63 14.84
C HIS A 23 -14.54 -2.03 15.19
N GLY A 24 -14.13 -2.80 14.17
CA GLY A 24 -13.81 -4.23 14.26
C GLY A 24 -13.13 -4.60 15.56
N GLY A 25 -13.79 -5.47 16.34
CA GLY A 25 -13.52 -5.69 17.76
C GLY A 25 -12.05 -5.94 18.12
N GLU A 26 -11.75 -5.89 19.42
CA GLU A 26 -10.39 -5.98 19.99
C GLU A 26 -9.61 -7.26 19.62
N GLN A 27 -10.25 -8.22 18.96
CA GLN A 27 -9.61 -9.43 18.48
C GLN A 27 -9.18 -9.27 17.02
N ALA A 28 -7.86 -9.23 16.83
CA ALA A 28 -7.29 -9.56 15.53
C ALA A 28 -7.88 -10.90 15.05
N PRO A 29 -8.24 -11.04 13.76
CA PRO A 29 -8.72 -12.30 13.22
C PRO A 29 -7.77 -13.43 13.63
N ALA A 30 -8.29 -14.44 14.32
CA ALA A 30 -7.48 -15.57 14.79
C ALA A 30 -6.88 -16.38 13.63
N VAL A 31 -7.47 -16.24 12.43
CA VAL A 31 -6.99 -16.86 11.20
C VAL A 31 -5.96 -15.93 10.54
N PRO A 32 -4.73 -16.41 10.29
CA PRO A 32 -3.74 -15.66 9.53
C PRO A 32 -4.30 -15.32 8.14
N VAL A 33 -4.23 -14.04 7.76
CA VAL A 33 -4.58 -13.64 6.40
C VAL A 33 -3.60 -14.32 5.44
N PRO A 34 -4.07 -15.09 4.44
CA PRO A 34 -3.19 -15.74 3.50
C PRO A 34 -2.38 -14.68 2.73
N LYS A 35 -1.08 -14.95 2.55
CA LYS A 35 -0.23 -14.05 1.75
C LYS A 35 -0.77 -13.99 0.31
N PRO A 36 -0.84 -12.80 -0.29
CA PRO A 36 -1.13 -12.67 -1.71
C PRO A 36 -0.20 -13.54 -2.55
N GLU A 37 -0.75 -14.17 -3.58
CA GLU A 37 0.06 -14.92 -4.52
C GLU A 37 0.87 -13.98 -5.41
N VAL A 38 2.16 -14.28 -5.56
CA VAL A 38 3.03 -13.62 -6.54
C VAL A 38 2.74 -14.27 -7.90
N ARG A 39 2.24 -13.51 -8.88
CA ARG A 39 1.86 -14.05 -10.19
C ARG A 39 2.34 -13.17 -11.34
N GLY A 40 2.94 -13.80 -12.35
CA GLY A 40 3.30 -13.17 -13.63
C GLY A 40 4.28 -11.99 -13.50
N ASN A 41 4.77 -11.50 -14.64
CA ASN A 41 5.61 -10.31 -14.64
C ASN A 41 4.75 -9.05 -14.43
N PHE A 42 5.27 -8.11 -13.65
CA PHE A 42 4.71 -6.76 -13.54
C PHE A 42 5.63 -5.82 -14.31
N GLN A 43 5.09 -5.14 -15.32
CA GLN A 43 5.85 -4.14 -16.07
C GLN A 43 5.94 -2.88 -15.22
N LEU A 44 7.13 -2.61 -14.69
CA LEU A 44 7.43 -1.35 -14.00
C LEU A 44 7.54 -0.23 -15.03
N ASP A 45 7.15 0.97 -14.62
CA ASP A 45 7.37 2.19 -15.39
C ASP A 45 8.89 2.48 -15.46
N ASP A 46 9.36 2.96 -16.61
CA ASP A 46 10.77 3.30 -16.83
C ASP A 46 11.25 4.33 -15.80
N ALA A 47 10.38 5.22 -15.31
CA ALA A 47 10.72 6.15 -14.23
C ALA A 47 11.13 5.45 -12.92
N VAL A 48 10.58 4.26 -12.64
CA VAL A 48 10.93 3.44 -11.47
C VAL A 48 12.21 2.62 -11.72
N VAL A 49 12.44 2.22 -12.98
CA VAL A 49 13.60 1.41 -13.37
C VAL A 49 14.87 2.26 -13.49
N ASP A 50 14.77 3.40 -14.17
CA ASP A 50 15.92 4.19 -14.60
C ASP A 50 16.24 5.33 -13.62
N GLY A 51 15.32 5.71 -12.72
CA GLY A 51 15.52 6.83 -11.81
C GLY A 51 15.76 8.19 -12.51
N GLU A 52 15.56 8.23 -13.84
CA GLU A 52 15.78 9.35 -14.78
C GLU A 52 14.58 10.29 -14.88
N ALA A 53 13.65 10.24 -13.93
CA ALA A 53 12.73 11.35 -13.77
C ALA A 53 13.57 12.53 -13.24
N ASP A 54 13.93 13.45 -14.13
CA ASP A 54 14.76 14.65 -13.85
C ASP A 54 14.16 15.54 -12.72
N TYR A 55 12.89 15.31 -12.38
CA TYR A 55 12.15 15.90 -11.25
C TYR A 55 12.03 15.03 -9.98
N LEU A 56 12.56 13.80 -9.97
CA LEU A 56 12.50 12.81 -8.88
C LEU A 56 13.88 12.14 -8.64
N LYS A 57 14.96 12.92 -8.65
CA LYS A 57 16.37 12.47 -8.46
C LYS A 57 16.66 11.71 -7.14
N HIS A 58 15.67 11.49 -6.28
CA HIS A 58 15.83 10.83 -4.99
C HIS A 58 14.81 9.72 -4.69
N GLU A 59 13.88 9.38 -5.61
CA GLU A 59 12.63 8.72 -5.17
C GLU A 59 12.26 7.38 -5.83
N ALA A 60 12.92 6.93 -6.90
CA ALA A 60 12.51 5.66 -7.53
C ALA A 60 12.73 4.44 -6.62
N LEU A 61 13.91 4.35 -6.00
CA LEU A 61 14.22 3.35 -4.98
C LEU A 61 14.94 4.00 -3.78
N PRO A 62 14.65 3.58 -2.53
CA PRO A 62 15.12 4.29 -1.33
C PRO A 62 16.64 4.32 -1.13
N ILE A 63 17.38 3.46 -1.83
CA ILE A 63 18.83 3.34 -1.73
C ILE A 63 19.42 3.59 -3.11
N ALA A 64 20.21 4.65 -3.24
CA ALA A 64 20.84 5.03 -4.51
C ALA A 64 21.74 3.91 -5.05
N GLY A 65 21.75 3.71 -6.37
CA GLY A 65 22.51 2.65 -7.04
C GLY A 65 21.91 1.24 -6.87
N THR A 66 20.75 1.11 -6.23
CA THR A 66 19.99 -0.14 -6.21
C THR A 66 19.49 -0.47 -7.61
N LYS A 67 19.63 -1.73 -8.01
CA LYS A 67 19.20 -2.22 -9.32
C LYS A 67 17.97 -3.11 -9.18
N VAL A 68 16.98 -2.92 -10.04
CA VAL A 68 15.85 -3.83 -10.15
C VAL A 68 16.32 -5.12 -10.84
N ALA A 69 16.04 -6.26 -10.23
CA ALA A 69 16.30 -7.58 -10.80
C ALA A 69 15.06 -8.18 -11.46
N SER A 70 13.89 -8.03 -10.83
CA SER A 70 12.61 -8.48 -11.38
C SER A 70 11.42 -7.88 -10.61
N ALA A 71 10.25 -7.85 -11.24
CA ALA A 71 9.02 -7.41 -10.60
C ALA A 71 7.84 -8.30 -11.00
N TYR A 72 6.97 -8.58 -10.03
CA TYR A 72 5.85 -9.50 -10.20
C TYR A 72 4.57 -8.93 -9.60
N ASN A 73 3.40 -9.28 -10.17
CA ASN A 73 2.14 -8.86 -9.56
C ASN A 73 2.01 -9.54 -8.20
N TYR A 74 1.58 -8.77 -7.22
CA TYR A 74 1.41 -9.21 -5.84
C TYR A 74 0.00 -8.90 -5.37
N GLY A 75 -0.98 -9.56 -5.98
CA GLY A 75 -2.40 -9.38 -5.67
C GLY A 75 -2.95 -7.97 -5.97
N MET A 76 -4.08 -7.67 -5.33
CA MET A 76 -4.78 -6.39 -5.41
C MET A 76 -4.86 -5.80 -4.00
N SER A 77 -4.46 -4.55 -3.83
CA SER A 77 -4.79 -3.78 -2.63
C SER A 77 -6.14 -3.09 -2.78
N LEU A 78 -6.69 -2.60 -1.66
CA LEU A 78 -7.93 -1.80 -1.65
C LEU A 78 -7.89 -0.61 -2.61
N TRP A 79 -6.69 -0.11 -2.93
CA TRP A 79 -6.47 1.12 -3.70
C TRP A 79 -5.95 0.88 -5.13
N GLY A 80 -5.70 -0.37 -5.51
CA GLY A 80 -5.20 -0.72 -6.84
C GLY A 80 -4.21 -1.89 -6.85
N GLN A 81 -3.55 -2.07 -8.00
CA GLN A 81 -2.58 -3.14 -8.22
C GLN A 81 -1.33 -2.97 -7.37
N THR A 82 -0.77 -4.09 -6.97
CA THR A 82 0.46 -4.13 -6.18
C THR A 82 1.51 -4.98 -6.87
N ALA A 83 2.76 -4.54 -6.81
CA ALA A 83 3.90 -5.27 -7.34
C ALA A 83 4.90 -5.57 -6.22
N LYS A 84 5.48 -6.77 -6.27
CA LYS A 84 6.64 -7.13 -5.48
C LYS A 84 7.88 -6.98 -6.37
N ILE A 85 8.81 -6.13 -5.93
CA ILE A 85 10.03 -5.79 -6.67
C ILE A 85 11.22 -6.42 -5.96
N TYR A 86 11.99 -7.22 -6.70
CA TYR A 86 13.24 -7.81 -6.25
C TYR A 86 14.39 -6.94 -6.74
N THR A 87 15.27 -6.55 -5.83
CA THR A 87 16.37 -5.64 -6.12
C THR A 87 17.71 -6.16 -5.59
N VAL A 88 18.79 -5.61 -6.13
CA VAL A 88 20.15 -5.80 -5.64
C VAL A 88 20.70 -4.43 -5.23
N LEU A 89 21.07 -4.30 -3.96
CA LEU A 89 21.69 -3.11 -3.40
C LEU A 89 23.11 -2.91 -3.96
N PRO A 90 23.70 -1.71 -3.86
CA PRO A 90 25.09 -1.46 -4.26
C PRO A 90 26.11 -2.37 -3.56
N THR A 91 25.78 -2.83 -2.35
CA THR A 91 26.58 -3.78 -1.56
C THR A 91 26.53 -5.21 -2.10
N GLY A 92 25.67 -5.50 -3.08
CA GLY A 92 25.39 -6.84 -3.61
C GLY A 92 24.29 -7.60 -2.86
N GLU A 93 23.78 -7.06 -1.76
CA GLU A 93 22.68 -7.65 -0.99
C GLU A 93 21.36 -7.63 -1.78
N ARG A 94 20.56 -8.70 -1.67
CA ARG A 94 19.21 -8.73 -2.25
C ARG A 94 18.20 -8.13 -1.30
N LYS A 95 17.39 -7.21 -1.79
CA LYS A 95 16.31 -6.58 -1.00
C LYS A 95 15.00 -6.58 -1.77
N GLU A 96 13.90 -6.71 -1.04
CA GLU A 96 12.55 -6.73 -1.61
C GLU A 96 11.83 -5.43 -1.25
N TYR A 97 11.15 -4.86 -2.24
CA TYR A 97 10.29 -3.69 -2.10
C TYR A 97 8.87 -4.01 -2.59
N PHE A 98 7.90 -3.24 -2.12
CA PHE A 98 6.51 -3.33 -2.57
C PHE A 98 6.08 -1.99 -3.17
N LEU A 99 5.53 -2.04 -4.38
CA LEU A 99 4.91 -0.90 -5.05
C LEU A 99 3.39 -1.01 -4.96
N LYS A 100 2.74 0.09 -4.54
CA LYS A 100 1.28 0.23 -4.61
C LYS A 100 0.95 1.28 -5.65
N VAL A 101 0.21 0.87 -6.68
CA VAL A 101 -0.24 1.80 -7.73
C VAL A 101 -1.63 2.30 -7.37
N ASN A 102 -1.73 3.58 -7.03
CA ASN A 102 -3.02 4.24 -6.91
C ASN A 102 -3.48 4.68 -8.29
N ARG A 103 -4.64 4.18 -8.72
CA ARG A 103 -5.29 4.72 -9.91
C ARG A 103 -5.95 6.05 -9.52
N THR A 104 -5.20 7.13 -9.56
CA THR A 104 -5.81 8.46 -9.56
C THR A 104 -6.57 8.58 -10.88
N LEU A 105 -7.90 8.72 -10.82
CA LEU A 105 -8.71 9.17 -11.95
C LEU A 105 -8.19 10.56 -12.34
N LEU A 106 -7.26 10.62 -13.29
CA LEU A 106 -7.14 11.80 -14.14
C LEU A 106 -8.38 11.79 -15.04
N MET A 107 -9.48 12.35 -14.52
CA MET A 107 -10.49 12.94 -15.38
C MET A 107 -9.81 14.13 -16.07
N SER A 108 -9.18 13.88 -17.21
CA SER A 108 -8.68 14.93 -18.08
C SER A 108 -8.94 14.50 -19.51
N ASP A 109 -9.72 15.32 -20.19
CA ASP A 109 -9.97 15.30 -21.64
C ASP A 109 -10.93 14.20 -22.15
N GLN A 110 -12.23 14.38 -21.86
CA GLN A 110 -13.24 14.09 -22.87
C GLN A 110 -13.43 15.37 -23.69
N ARG A 111 -12.88 15.38 -24.90
CA ARG A 111 -13.27 16.30 -25.97
C ARG A 111 -14.58 15.84 -26.61
#